data_AF-A0AA88MMC0-F1
#
_entry.id   AF-A0AA88MMC0-F1
#
_cell.length_a   1.000
_cell.length_b   1.000
_cell.length_c   1.000
_cell.angle_alpha   90.00
_cell.angle_beta   90.00
_cell.angle_gamma   90.00
#
_symmetry.space_group_name_H-M   'P 1'
#
loop_
_entity.id
_entity.type
_entity.pdbx_description
1 polymer ?
#
loop_
_entity_poly.entity_id
_entity_poly.type
_entity_poly.pdbx_seq_one_letter_code
_entity_poly.pdbx_strand_id
1 'polypeptide(L)'
;MSHSTYNKLWTEAHEELSDLLSQELPSEPLGPEKDRVVFFQRLTNLYVRYVRIFRQLEEAYDLIVHPQKRRLIRDVLDGVIGRVLELKNEMVEKEYSEYHYMDDVIQDMKLTPEDLEIPIPKYFITERRKALQERAAVLSSILDKSGMVEKPKPIVPRVLSLEEAIRIVQVAERARQGRLRTSIMRDIRDNERLAKKAKDKDSGEAIEQQAAVHIQKVWKGYVQRKRTKQECEEEMIFLGMSMKPGLTQSLPAVVHAEEKKAMRRTRQEEHEEDYQKALISISETLRETEGPDMKEMLKDQIRQWFIECHDATGSFPEYPDEEAGGSAVIFANKTPEQLMEELEAKEKEEEDNKVKEKEEQKGKGKKEKVDTEEEEKEPGLTFLPSAFLPELQNAHKTFTEVWQNRDESKNYSQRHEAELIKEGKRKEIEAEIRLQVDELMRQELASWRLAMEGSKGKKSKGGKKKKAAKGGKKTKKEKDLTADRSLESLYEELVVEGLVKPAENVKLHDFIGGYSFLGTTLRQTDIEPMPSLSDVRQVIALSAVLPLGSQVIHEKAPSS
;
A
#
# COMPACT_ATOMS: atom_id res chain seq x y z
N MET A 1 -5.93 15.48 17.29
CA MET A 1 -6.83 14.72 18.19
C MET A 1 -6.01 13.96 19.24
N SER A 2 -6.66 13.27 20.18
CA SER A 2 -6.00 12.52 21.27
C SER A 2 -5.52 11.14 20.79
N HIS A 3 -4.66 10.47 21.58
CA HIS A 3 -4.22 9.09 21.29
C HIS A 3 -5.37 8.09 21.27
N SER A 4 -6.38 8.29 22.13
CA SER A 4 -7.57 7.44 22.20
C SER A 4 -8.35 7.42 20.89
N THR A 5 -8.45 8.56 20.19
CA THR A 5 -9.17 8.61 18.90
C THR A 5 -8.56 7.70 17.85
N TYR A 6 -7.23 7.70 17.71
CA TYR A 6 -6.57 6.87 16.69
C TYR A 6 -6.52 5.39 17.08
N ASN A 7 -6.42 5.09 18.38
CA ASN A 7 -6.60 3.71 18.86
C ASN A 7 -8.02 3.20 18.54
N LYS A 8 -9.07 4.01 18.76
CA LYS A 8 -10.45 3.66 18.40
C LYS A 8 -10.61 3.42 16.89
N LEU A 9 -10.03 4.30 16.08
CA LEU A 9 -10.04 4.14 14.62
C LEU A 9 -9.40 2.81 14.20
N TRP A 10 -8.30 2.44 14.86
CA TRP A 10 -7.64 1.16 14.62
C TRP A 10 -8.46 -0.04 15.08
N THR A 11 -9.13 0.03 16.24
CA THR A 11 -10.00 -1.05 16.72
C THR A 11 -11.23 -1.23 15.83
N GLU A 12 -11.89 -0.13 15.45
CA GLU A 12 -13.05 -0.13 14.54
C GLU A 12 -12.68 -0.74 13.17
N ALA A 13 -11.50 -0.43 12.64
CA ALA A 13 -11.00 -1.03 11.41
C ALA A 13 -10.81 -2.56 11.52
N HIS A 14 -10.32 -3.05 12.67
CA HIS A 14 -10.19 -4.49 12.90
C HIS A 14 -11.53 -5.19 13.15
N GLU A 15 -12.50 -4.53 13.76
CA GLU A 15 -13.87 -5.04 13.90
C GLU A 15 -14.51 -5.23 12.51
N GLU A 16 -14.43 -4.20 11.65
CA GLU A 16 -14.96 -4.30 10.28
C GLU A 16 -14.19 -5.33 9.44
N LEU A 17 -12.87 -5.44 9.63
CA LEU A 17 -12.04 -6.47 8.98
C LEU A 17 -12.43 -7.89 9.44
N SER A 18 -12.70 -8.09 10.73
CA SER A 18 -13.16 -9.39 11.26
C SER A 18 -14.44 -9.83 10.57
N ASP A 19 -15.40 -8.90 10.44
CA ASP A 19 -16.67 -9.17 9.77
C ASP A 19 -16.45 -9.56 8.31
N LEU A 20 -15.59 -8.84 7.57
CA LEU A 20 -15.28 -9.18 6.17
C LEU A 20 -14.57 -10.54 6.04
N LEU A 21 -13.59 -10.82 6.88
CA LEU A 21 -12.88 -12.09 6.88
C LEU A 21 -13.82 -13.26 7.15
N SER A 22 -14.81 -13.09 8.03
CA SER A 22 -15.84 -14.12 8.27
C SER A 22 -16.75 -14.37 7.07
N GLN A 23 -16.98 -13.35 6.23
CA GLN A 23 -17.80 -13.44 5.02
C GLN A 23 -17.04 -14.06 3.84
N GLU A 24 -15.73 -13.84 3.76
CA GLU A 24 -14.88 -14.33 2.66
C GLU A 24 -14.23 -15.68 2.94
N LEU A 25 -14.00 -16.01 4.22
CA LEU A 25 -13.48 -17.30 4.68
C LEU A 25 -14.52 -18.02 5.56
N PRO A 26 -15.72 -18.34 5.04
CA PRO A 26 -16.71 -19.12 5.78
C PRO A 26 -16.20 -20.54 6.04
N SER A 27 -16.75 -21.20 7.06
CA SER A 27 -16.42 -22.59 7.39
C SER A 27 -16.79 -23.58 6.29
N GLU A 28 -17.83 -23.26 5.51
CA GLU A 28 -18.22 -24.00 4.31
C GLU A 28 -17.99 -23.12 3.09
N PRO A 29 -17.26 -23.60 2.06
CA PRO A 29 -17.00 -22.81 0.86
C PRO A 29 -18.32 -22.48 0.16
N LEU A 30 -18.47 -21.21 -0.23
CA LEU A 30 -19.66 -20.75 -0.94
C LEU A 30 -19.72 -21.39 -2.32
N GLY A 31 -20.90 -21.91 -2.67
CA GLY A 31 -21.18 -22.39 -4.02
C GLY A 31 -21.09 -21.26 -5.06
N PRO A 32 -20.92 -21.62 -6.35
CA PRO A 32 -20.85 -20.65 -7.43
C PRO A 32 -22.17 -19.88 -7.58
N GLU A 33 -22.08 -18.55 -7.68
CA GLU A 33 -23.25 -17.67 -7.80
C GLU A 33 -23.75 -17.63 -9.24
N LYS A 34 -25.04 -17.90 -9.46
CA LYS A 34 -25.61 -17.96 -10.82
C LYS A 34 -26.07 -16.58 -11.29
N ASP A 35 -26.50 -15.73 -10.38
CA ASP A 35 -26.95 -14.38 -10.70
C ASP A 35 -25.77 -13.40 -10.74
N ARG A 36 -25.51 -12.86 -11.93
CA ARG A 36 -24.46 -11.86 -12.14
C ARG A 36 -24.68 -10.61 -11.30
N VAL A 37 -25.94 -10.16 -11.16
CA VAL A 37 -26.26 -8.92 -10.44
C VAL A 37 -25.94 -9.08 -8.96
N VAL A 38 -26.36 -10.20 -8.36
CA VAL A 38 -26.07 -10.51 -6.96
C VAL A 38 -24.57 -10.69 -6.72
N PHE A 39 -23.87 -11.36 -7.64
CA PHE A 39 -22.42 -11.51 -7.58
C PHE A 39 -21.70 -10.15 -7.57
N PHE A 40 -22.06 -9.26 -8.50
CA PHE A 40 -21.47 -7.92 -8.58
C PHE A 40 -21.83 -7.04 -7.39
N GLN A 41 -23.07 -7.07 -6.92
CA GLN A 41 -23.47 -6.35 -5.71
C GLN A 41 -22.62 -6.79 -4.52
N ARG A 42 -22.35 -8.09 -4.37
CA ARG A 42 -21.48 -8.60 -3.32
C ARG A 42 -20.04 -8.13 -3.49
N LEU A 43 -19.50 -8.20 -4.71
CA LEU A 43 -18.14 -7.76 -5.04
C LEU A 43 -17.94 -6.25 -4.77
N THR A 44 -18.88 -5.41 -5.19
CA THR A 44 -18.87 -3.96 -4.95
C THR A 44 -18.98 -3.64 -3.46
N ASN A 45 -19.85 -4.34 -2.72
CA ASN A 45 -19.96 -4.17 -1.27
C ASN A 45 -18.65 -4.50 -0.53
N LEU A 46 -17.99 -5.61 -0.90
CA LEU A 46 -16.67 -5.95 -0.35
C LEU A 46 -15.65 -4.85 -0.67
N TYR A 47 -15.57 -4.41 -1.93
CA TYR A 47 -14.66 -3.36 -2.35
C TYR A 47 -14.84 -2.07 -1.55
N VAL A 48 -16.07 -1.56 -1.42
CA VAL A 48 -16.35 -0.31 -0.69
C VAL A 48 -15.97 -0.45 0.80
N ARG A 49 -16.28 -1.59 1.44
CA ARG A 49 -15.92 -1.84 2.83
C ARG A 49 -14.41 -1.93 3.04
N TYR A 50 -13.69 -2.59 2.14
CA TYR A 50 -12.22 -2.63 2.21
C TYR A 50 -11.58 -1.25 1.96
N VAL A 51 -12.14 -0.42 1.06
CA VAL A 51 -11.67 0.96 0.87
C VAL A 51 -11.89 1.81 2.13
N ARG A 52 -12.99 1.59 2.85
CA ARG A 52 -13.23 2.25 4.13
C ARG A 52 -12.20 1.85 5.19
N ILE A 53 -11.95 0.55 5.36
CA ILE A 53 -10.91 0.04 6.25
C ILE A 53 -9.55 0.61 5.84
N PHE A 54 -9.24 0.65 4.54
CA PHE A 54 -8.00 1.21 4.01
C PHE A 54 -7.80 2.66 4.49
N ARG A 55 -8.81 3.52 4.34
CA ARG A 55 -8.74 4.92 4.79
C ARG A 55 -8.54 5.04 6.29
N GLN A 56 -9.26 4.25 7.08
CA GLN A 56 -9.10 4.23 8.55
C GLN A 56 -7.68 3.80 8.96
N LEU A 57 -7.14 2.76 8.33
CA LEU A 57 -5.80 2.26 8.61
C LEU A 57 -4.70 3.22 8.13
N GLU A 58 -4.88 3.93 7.00
CA GLU A 58 -3.93 4.98 6.57
C GLU A 58 -3.85 6.10 7.61
N GLU A 59 -4.99 6.58 8.10
CA GLU A 59 -5.02 7.63 9.11
C GLU A 59 -4.47 7.13 10.46
N ALA A 60 -4.80 5.90 10.85
CA ALA A 60 -4.26 5.25 12.04
C ALA A 60 -2.74 5.10 11.95
N TYR A 61 -2.22 4.62 10.81
CA TYR A 61 -0.79 4.51 10.56
C TYR A 61 -0.10 5.87 10.58
N ASP A 62 -0.68 6.92 9.97
CA ASP A 62 -0.07 8.25 9.95
C ASP A 62 0.00 8.90 11.34
N LEU A 63 -0.91 8.55 12.28
CA LEU A 63 -1.11 9.33 13.51
C LEU A 63 -0.84 8.58 14.82
N ILE A 64 -0.78 7.25 14.80
CA ILE A 64 -0.32 6.45 15.94
C ILE A 64 1.20 6.56 16.05
N VAL A 65 1.70 6.84 17.26
CA VAL A 65 3.15 7.02 17.50
C VAL A 65 3.82 5.77 18.08
N HIS A 66 3.03 4.76 18.46
CA HIS A 66 3.55 3.53 19.06
C HIS A 66 4.27 2.65 18.02
N PRO A 67 5.58 2.36 18.18
CA PRO A 67 6.39 1.73 17.13
C PRO A 67 5.96 0.29 16.81
N GLN A 68 5.59 -0.52 17.81
CA GLN A 68 5.14 -1.90 17.56
C GLN A 68 3.75 -1.96 16.89
N LYS A 69 2.76 -1.18 17.36
CA LYS A 69 1.45 -1.08 16.69
C LYS A 69 1.57 -0.65 15.24
N ARG A 70 2.41 0.35 14.95
CA ARG A 70 2.62 0.84 13.58
C ARG A 70 3.08 -0.26 12.62
N ARG A 71 3.92 -1.19 13.07
CA ARG A 71 4.35 -2.35 12.27
C ARG A 71 3.18 -3.25 11.92
N LEU A 72 2.36 -3.61 12.92
CA LEU A 72 1.16 -4.41 12.70
C LEU A 72 0.17 -3.69 11.78
N ILE A 73 -0.08 -2.40 12.01
CA ILE A 73 -0.95 -1.59 11.15
C ILE A 73 -0.43 -1.56 9.71
N ARG A 74 0.89 -1.42 9.51
CA ARG A 74 1.52 -1.45 8.19
C ARG A 74 1.26 -2.77 7.48
N ASP A 75 1.41 -3.89 8.18
CA ASP A 75 1.19 -5.22 7.57
C ASP A 75 -0.29 -5.43 7.20
N VAL A 76 -1.22 -5.01 8.06
CA VAL A 76 -2.66 -5.03 7.75
C VAL A 76 -2.97 -4.08 6.59
N LEU A 77 -2.37 -2.90 6.56
CA LEU A 77 -2.56 -1.88 5.54
C LEU A 77 -2.09 -2.38 4.16
N ASP A 78 -0.91 -2.98 4.06
CA ASP A 78 -0.43 -3.63 2.83
C ASP A 78 -1.39 -4.73 2.37
N GLY A 79 -1.88 -5.56 3.30
CA GLY A 79 -2.85 -6.62 3.02
C GLY A 79 -4.19 -6.09 2.49
N VAL A 80 -4.71 -5.03 3.10
CA VAL A 80 -5.97 -4.40 2.68
C VAL A 80 -5.80 -3.72 1.33
N ILE A 81 -4.69 -3.01 1.08
CA ILE A 81 -4.40 -2.44 -0.24
C ILE A 81 -4.37 -3.54 -1.30
N GLY A 82 -3.67 -4.65 -1.02
CA GLY A 82 -3.63 -5.81 -1.88
C GLY A 82 -5.02 -6.36 -2.18
N ARG A 83 -5.87 -6.53 -1.16
CA ARG A 83 -7.24 -7.01 -1.34
C ARG A 83 -8.11 -6.03 -2.14
N VAL A 84 -7.98 -4.72 -1.93
CA VAL A 84 -8.67 -3.70 -2.74
C VAL A 84 -8.28 -3.81 -4.22
N LEU A 85 -6.99 -4.04 -4.52
CA LEU A 85 -6.51 -4.23 -5.89
C LEU A 85 -7.03 -5.53 -6.52
N GLU A 86 -7.06 -6.63 -5.77
CA GLU A 86 -7.64 -7.90 -6.24
C GLU A 86 -9.13 -7.76 -6.54
N LEU A 87 -9.91 -7.18 -5.63
CA LEU A 87 -11.34 -6.94 -5.82
C LEU A 87 -11.57 -6.04 -7.03
N LYS A 88 -10.77 -4.97 -7.17
CA LYS A 88 -10.86 -4.08 -8.33
C LYS A 88 -10.55 -4.82 -9.63
N ASN A 89 -9.48 -5.62 -9.66
CA ASN A 89 -9.12 -6.41 -10.83
C ASN A 89 -10.24 -7.39 -11.20
N GLU A 90 -10.84 -8.05 -10.19
CA GLU A 90 -11.96 -8.94 -10.41
C GLU A 90 -13.17 -8.19 -10.99
N MET A 91 -13.49 -7.00 -10.50
CA MET A 91 -14.56 -6.18 -11.10
C MET A 91 -14.27 -5.89 -12.58
N VAL A 92 -13.04 -5.48 -12.90
CA VAL A 92 -12.59 -5.22 -14.28
C VAL A 92 -12.70 -6.46 -15.16
N GLU A 93 -12.25 -7.63 -14.69
CA GLU A 93 -12.30 -8.88 -15.46
C GLU A 93 -13.73 -9.34 -15.77
N LYS A 94 -14.67 -9.07 -14.86
CA LYS A 94 -16.07 -9.51 -15.03
C LYS A 94 -16.91 -8.50 -15.82
N GLU A 95 -16.69 -7.19 -15.66
CA GLU A 95 -17.43 -6.12 -16.35
C GLU A 95 -16.75 -5.64 -17.66
N TYR A 96 -15.47 -5.98 -17.87
CA TYR A 96 -14.65 -5.50 -19.00
C TYR A 96 -14.56 -3.97 -19.10
N SER A 97 -14.56 -3.28 -17.96
CA SER A 97 -14.46 -1.82 -17.86
C SER A 97 -13.56 -1.44 -16.70
N GLU A 98 -12.68 -0.45 -16.84
CA GLU A 98 -11.92 0.10 -15.71
C GLU A 98 -12.81 0.96 -14.80
N TYR A 99 -13.85 1.56 -15.37
CA TYR A 99 -14.76 2.47 -14.70
C TYR A 99 -15.99 1.75 -14.16
N HIS A 100 -16.24 1.94 -12.86
CA HIS A 100 -17.33 1.32 -12.13
C HIS A 100 -18.02 2.39 -11.30
N TYR A 101 -19.34 2.45 -11.40
CA TYR A 101 -20.18 3.43 -10.70
C TYR A 101 -20.84 2.72 -9.52
N MET A 102 -20.82 3.38 -8.37
CA MET A 102 -21.23 2.79 -7.08
C MET A 102 -22.18 3.72 -6.35
N ASP A 103 -22.86 4.64 -7.06
CA ASP A 103 -23.73 5.66 -6.46
C ASP A 103 -24.86 5.05 -5.63
N ASP A 104 -25.41 3.92 -6.05
CA ASP A 104 -26.40 3.12 -5.33
C ASP A 104 -25.83 2.53 -4.03
N VAL A 105 -24.66 1.90 -4.08
CA VAL A 105 -24.00 1.31 -2.89
C VAL A 105 -23.59 2.39 -1.90
N ILE A 106 -23.06 3.52 -2.38
CA ILE A 106 -22.71 4.69 -1.55
C ILE A 106 -23.95 5.20 -0.82
N GLN A 107 -25.08 5.32 -1.54
CA GLN A 107 -26.34 5.78 -0.98
C GLN A 107 -26.87 4.81 0.09
N ASP A 108 -26.86 3.50 -0.20
CA ASP A 108 -27.34 2.46 0.72
C ASP A 108 -26.50 2.41 2.01
N MET A 109 -25.18 2.56 1.89
CA MET A 109 -24.25 2.60 3.01
C MET A 109 -24.17 3.97 3.72
N LYS A 110 -24.92 4.98 3.24
CA LYS A 110 -24.90 6.36 3.74
C LYS A 110 -23.50 6.99 3.74
N LEU A 111 -22.72 6.67 2.72
CA LEU A 111 -21.39 7.21 2.49
C LEU A 111 -21.44 8.43 1.58
N THR A 112 -20.33 9.15 1.52
CA THR A 112 -20.10 10.21 0.54
C THR A 112 -19.07 9.75 -0.49
N PRO A 113 -19.02 10.34 -1.70
CA PRO A 113 -17.98 10.01 -2.67
C PRO A 113 -16.55 10.23 -2.15
N GLU A 114 -16.37 11.17 -1.22
CA GLU A 114 -15.07 11.43 -0.57
C GLU A 114 -14.60 10.22 0.25
N ASP A 115 -15.52 9.41 0.78
CA ASP A 115 -15.22 8.19 1.54
C ASP A 115 -14.70 7.05 0.66
N LEU A 116 -14.92 7.11 -0.66
CA LEU A 116 -14.40 6.13 -1.63
C LEU A 116 -13.13 6.62 -2.33
N GLU A 117 -12.65 7.83 -2.05
CA GLU A 117 -11.39 8.29 -2.58
C GLU A 117 -10.25 7.41 -2.07
N ILE A 118 -9.45 6.87 -2.99
CA ILE A 118 -8.32 6.01 -2.67
C ILE A 118 -7.18 6.87 -2.12
N PRO A 119 -6.83 6.76 -0.81
CA PRO A 119 -5.74 7.52 -0.25
C PRO A 119 -4.40 7.00 -0.79
N ILE A 120 -3.42 7.89 -0.98
CA ILE A 120 -2.04 7.49 -1.25
C ILE A 120 -1.32 7.36 0.11
N PRO A 121 -0.90 6.14 0.51
CA PRO A 121 -0.27 5.95 1.80
C PRO A 121 1.00 6.77 1.95
N LYS A 122 1.09 7.56 3.03
CA LYS A 122 2.25 8.44 3.26
C LYS A 122 3.55 7.67 3.45
N TYR A 123 3.48 6.42 3.93
CA TYR A 123 4.67 5.59 4.16
C TYR A 123 5.45 5.28 2.88
N PHE A 124 4.79 5.29 1.72
CA PHE A 124 5.44 5.15 0.42
C PHE A 124 6.55 6.18 0.20
N ILE A 125 6.41 7.37 0.79
CA ILE A 125 7.40 8.44 0.72
C ILE A 125 8.24 8.49 2.00
N THR A 126 7.63 8.39 3.18
CA THR A 126 8.36 8.62 4.44
C THR A 126 9.41 7.54 4.72
N GLU A 127 9.10 6.26 4.47
CA GLU A 127 10.05 5.15 4.71
C GLU A 127 11.19 5.17 3.68
N ARG A 128 10.89 5.56 2.44
CA ARG A 128 11.88 5.67 1.34
C ARG A 128 12.53 7.05 1.24
N ARG A 129 12.29 7.96 2.21
CA ARG A 129 12.70 9.37 2.13
C ARG A 129 14.20 9.52 1.88
N LYS A 130 15.03 8.76 2.61
CA LYS A 130 16.50 8.78 2.46
C LYS A 130 16.93 8.35 1.06
N ALA A 131 16.43 7.20 0.59
CA ALA A 131 16.72 6.69 -0.74
C ALA A 131 16.25 7.63 -1.86
N LEU A 132 15.09 8.28 -1.70
CA LEU A 132 14.59 9.27 -2.65
C LEU A 132 15.46 10.54 -2.68
N GLN A 133 15.92 11.01 -1.51
CA GLN A 133 16.84 12.14 -1.40
C GLN A 133 18.20 11.84 -2.03
N GLU A 134 18.76 10.65 -1.77
CA GLU A 134 20.00 10.18 -2.37
C GLU A 134 19.90 10.10 -3.89
N ARG A 135 18.82 9.50 -4.43
CA ARG A 135 18.57 9.44 -5.87
C ARG A 135 18.41 10.82 -6.50
N ALA A 136 17.70 11.73 -5.83
CA ALA A 136 17.54 13.11 -6.30
C ALA A 136 18.89 13.85 -6.33
N ALA A 137 19.74 13.65 -5.31
CA ALA A 137 21.07 14.23 -5.25
C ALA A 137 22.01 13.68 -6.34
N VAL A 138 21.91 12.38 -6.64
CA VAL A 138 22.64 11.75 -7.75
C VAL A 138 22.20 12.39 -9.07
N LEU A 139 20.89 12.47 -9.34
CA LEU A 139 20.36 13.11 -10.55
C LEU A 139 20.81 14.56 -10.68
N SER A 140 20.72 15.37 -9.62
CA SER A 140 21.21 16.76 -9.66
C SER A 140 22.70 16.82 -9.97
N SER A 141 23.51 15.95 -9.36
CA SER A 141 24.96 15.94 -9.59
C SER A 141 25.32 15.56 -11.03
N ILE A 142 24.55 14.69 -11.68
CA ILE A 142 24.75 14.27 -13.07
C ILE A 142 24.38 15.42 -14.01
N LEU A 143 23.24 16.09 -13.76
CA LEU A 143 22.80 17.25 -14.54
C LEU A 143 23.79 18.42 -14.43
N ASP A 144 24.36 18.65 -13.25
CA ASP A 144 25.40 19.66 -13.03
C ASP A 144 26.69 19.32 -13.80
N LYS A 145 27.13 18.06 -13.78
CA LYS A 145 28.33 17.59 -14.50
C LYS A 145 28.18 17.63 -16.02
N SER A 146 27.02 17.27 -16.54
CA SER A 146 26.76 17.21 -17.99
C SER A 146 26.54 18.59 -18.61
N GLY A 147 26.51 19.66 -17.80
CA GLY A 147 26.13 21.01 -18.25
C GLY A 147 24.67 21.10 -18.71
N MET A 148 23.90 20.02 -18.54
CA MET A 148 22.45 19.96 -18.76
C MET A 148 21.71 20.44 -17.52
N VAL A 149 22.16 21.56 -16.96
CA VAL A 149 21.29 22.37 -16.14
C VAL A 149 20.23 22.91 -17.12
N GLU A 150 19.19 22.12 -17.38
CA GLU A 150 17.87 22.71 -17.55
C GLU A 150 17.67 23.49 -16.25
N LYS A 151 18.12 24.76 -16.24
CA LYS A 151 17.65 25.76 -15.29
C LYS A 151 16.16 25.51 -15.26
N PRO A 152 15.55 25.25 -14.08
CA PRO A 152 14.14 24.90 -14.01
C PRO A 152 13.49 25.88 -14.96
N LYS A 153 12.88 25.38 -16.05
CA LYS A 153 12.17 26.26 -16.94
C LYS A 153 11.35 27.06 -15.97
N PRO A 154 11.52 28.40 -15.89
CA PRO A 154 10.57 29.17 -15.13
C PRO A 154 9.23 28.61 -15.60
N ILE A 155 8.26 28.44 -14.72
CA ILE A 155 6.89 28.33 -15.19
C ILE A 155 6.74 29.62 -16.00
N VAL A 156 7.01 29.56 -17.29
CA VAL A 156 7.01 30.69 -18.19
C VAL A 156 5.53 30.73 -18.44
N PRO A 157 4.77 31.60 -17.73
CA PRO A 157 3.34 31.64 -17.91
C PRO A 157 3.14 31.89 -19.38
N ARG A 158 2.73 30.88 -20.19
CA ARG A 158 2.83 30.84 -21.67
C ARG A 158 3.08 32.24 -22.19
N VAL A 159 4.36 32.62 -22.32
CA VAL A 159 4.65 34.02 -22.63
C VAL A 159 4.24 34.14 -24.07
N LEU A 160 3.08 34.78 -24.26
CA LEU A 160 2.52 35.13 -25.55
C LEU A 160 3.65 35.64 -26.43
N SER A 161 3.99 34.90 -27.48
CA SER A 161 5.04 35.32 -28.40
C SER A 161 4.68 36.70 -28.96
N LEU A 162 5.67 37.51 -29.31
CA LEU A 162 5.41 38.85 -29.87
C LEU A 162 4.44 38.76 -31.06
N GLU A 163 4.55 37.73 -31.88
CA GLU A 163 3.68 37.49 -33.02
C GLU A 163 2.25 37.10 -32.61
N GLU A 164 2.07 36.24 -31.63
CA GLU A 164 0.74 35.89 -31.10
C GLU A 164 0.10 37.08 -30.39
N ALA A 165 0.88 37.84 -29.61
CA ALA A 165 0.43 39.08 -28.97
C ALA A 165 -0.02 40.10 -30.02
N ILE A 166 0.78 40.31 -31.09
CA ILE A 166 0.39 41.16 -32.22
C ILE A 166 -0.87 40.63 -32.89
N ARG A 167 -0.99 39.32 -33.10
CA ARG A 167 -2.16 38.71 -33.76
C ARG A 167 -3.42 38.89 -32.93
N ILE A 168 -3.35 38.68 -31.61
CA ILE A 168 -4.46 38.93 -30.68
C ILE A 168 -4.84 40.40 -30.66
N VAL A 169 -3.85 41.31 -30.57
CA VAL A 169 -4.09 42.75 -30.61
C VAL A 169 -4.72 43.17 -31.93
N GLN A 170 -4.27 42.63 -33.07
CA GLN A 170 -4.86 42.92 -34.38
C GLN A 170 -6.28 42.37 -34.52
N VAL A 171 -6.56 41.15 -34.05
CA VAL A 171 -7.91 40.58 -34.06
C VAL A 171 -8.83 41.39 -33.15
N ALA A 172 -8.37 41.74 -31.94
CA ALA A 172 -9.10 42.58 -31.01
C ALA A 172 -9.35 43.98 -31.57
N GLU A 173 -8.36 44.59 -32.22
CA GLU A 173 -8.48 45.93 -32.82
C GLU A 173 -9.37 45.90 -34.06
N ARG A 174 -9.30 44.88 -34.93
CA ARG A 174 -10.26 44.71 -36.03
C ARG A 174 -11.68 44.51 -35.51
N ALA A 175 -11.87 43.73 -34.45
CA ALA A 175 -13.17 43.54 -33.82
C ALA A 175 -13.67 44.85 -33.17
N ARG A 176 -12.78 45.62 -32.51
CA ARG A 176 -13.09 46.93 -31.96
C ARG A 176 -13.48 47.92 -33.05
N GLN A 177 -12.73 47.99 -34.15
CA GLN A 177 -13.05 48.83 -35.31
C GLN A 177 -14.35 48.40 -35.98
N GLY A 178 -14.62 47.11 -36.08
CA GLY A 178 -15.88 46.57 -36.59
C GLY A 178 -17.07 46.97 -35.70
N ARG A 179 -16.95 46.82 -34.38
CA ARG A 179 -17.94 47.30 -33.40
C ARG A 179 -18.10 48.82 -33.47
N LEU A 180 -17.01 49.57 -33.55
CA LEU A 180 -17.02 51.04 -33.62
C LEU A 180 -17.68 51.53 -34.90
N ARG A 181 -17.34 50.96 -36.06
CA ARG A 181 -18.01 51.27 -37.34
C ARG A 181 -19.48 50.92 -37.29
N THR A 182 -19.84 49.78 -36.70
CA THR A 182 -21.25 49.39 -36.54
C THR A 182 -21.99 50.34 -35.61
N SER A 183 -21.35 50.79 -34.52
CA SER A 183 -21.86 51.82 -33.62
C SER A 183 -22.04 53.14 -34.36
N ILE A 184 -21.02 53.64 -35.05
CA ILE A 184 -21.08 54.88 -35.83
C ILE A 184 -22.17 54.80 -36.90
N MET A 185 -22.28 53.69 -37.63
CA MET A 185 -23.33 53.50 -38.64
C MET A 185 -24.73 53.42 -38.01
N ARG A 186 -24.83 52.83 -36.81
CA ARG A 186 -26.08 52.83 -36.03
C ARG A 186 -26.41 54.25 -35.56
N ASP A 187 -25.44 54.99 -35.04
CA ASP A 187 -25.59 56.37 -34.59
C ASP A 187 -25.92 57.31 -35.74
N ILE A 188 -25.33 57.14 -36.93
CA ILE A 188 -25.69 57.88 -38.15
C ILE A 188 -27.14 57.57 -38.53
N ARG A 189 -27.52 56.28 -38.54
CA ARG A 189 -28.90 55.86 -38.88
C ARG A 189 -29.91 56.40 -37.86
N ASP A 190 -29.57 56.37 -36.58
CA ASP A 190 -30.41 56.88 -35.51
C ASP A 190 -30.45 58.40 -35.52
N ASN A 191 -29.36 59.09 -35.84
CA ASN A 191 -29.31 60.54 -36.06
C ASN A 191 -30.09 60.94 -37.31
N GLU A 192 -30.07 60.18 -38.41
CA GLU A 192 -30.93 60.43 -39.57
C GLU A 192 -32.40 60.23 -39.22
N ARG A 193 -32.72 59.21 -38.41
CA ARG A 193 -34.08 58.99 -37.89
C ARG A 193 -34.50 60.12 -36.96
N LEU A 194 -33.61 60.59 -36.09
CA LEU A 194 -33.85 61.71 -35.18
C LEU A 194 -33.94 63.03 -35.95
N ALA A 195 -33.12 63.28 -36.97
CA ALA A 195 -33.17 64.47 -37.83
C ALA A 195 -34.46 64.51 -38.66
N LYS A 196 -34.94 63.35 -39.14
CA LYS A 196 -36.28 63.22 -39.72
C LYS A 196 -37.37 63.55 -38.70
N LYS A 197 -37.28 63.01 -37.48
CA LYS A 197 -38.23 63.31 -36.39
C LYS A 197 -38.14 64.73 -35.83
N ALA A 198 -36.98 65.38 -35.91
CA ALA A 198 -36.74 66.74 -35.44
C ALA A 198 -37.25 67.77 -36.46
N LYS A 199 -37.17 67.46 -37.77
CA LYS A 199 -37.91 68.21 -38.80
C LYS A 199 -39.42 68.19 -38.55
N ASP A 200 -39.94 67.16 -37.87
CA ASP A 200 -41.36 67.04 -37.50
C ASP A 200 -41.71 67.67 -36.13
N LYS A 201 -40.74 68.18 -35.34
CA LYS A 201 -40.99 68.76 -34.00
C LYS A 201 -40.01 69.90 -33.66
N ASP A 202 -40.46 71.14 -33.88
CA ASP A 202 -39.85 72.34 -33.29
C ASP A 202 -40.48 72.61 -31.90
N SER A 203 -39.73 72.36 -30.81
CA SER A 203 -39.95 72.96 -29.48
C SER A 203 -38.72 72.79 -28.55
N GLY A 204 -37.81 73.77 -28.56
CA GLY A 204 -36.45 73.64 -27.99
C GLY A 204 -36.31 73.55 -26.46
N GLU A 205 -37.10 74.27 -25.66
CA GLU A 205 -36.85 74.34 -24.20
C GLU A 205 -37.37 73.12 -23.41
N ALA A 206 -38.49 72.52 -23.83
CA ALA A 206 -39.03 71.33 -23.17
C ALA A 206 -38.13 70.10 -23.35
N ILE A 207 -37.36 70.06 -24.45
CA ILE A 207 -36.49 68.94 -24.82
C ILE A 207 -35.23 68.91 -23.94
N GLU A 208 -34.66 70.07 -23.59
CA GLU A 208 -33.46 70.12 -22.72
C GLU A 208 -33.77 69.65 -21.30
N GLN A 209 -34.88 70.11 -20.72
CA GLN A 209 -35.32 69.64 -19.40
C GLN A 209 -35.67 68.15 -19.42
N GLN A 210 -36.32 67.66 -20.49
CA GLN A 210 -36.59 66.23 -20.66
C GLN A 210 -35.30 65.41 -20.80
N ALA A 211 -34.31 65.89 -21.55
CA ALA A 211 -33.02 65.24 -21.70
C ALA A 211 -32.28 65.13 -20.36
N ALA A 212 -32.27 66.21 -19.55
CA ALA A 212 -31.70 66.19 -18.22
C ALA A 212 -32.40 65.17 -17.31
N VAL A 213 -33.74 65.09 -17.34
CA VAL A 213 -34.50 64.08 -16.60
C VAL A 213 -34.17 62.66 -17.07
N HIS A 214 -34.00 62.42 -18.36
CA HIS A 214 -33.61 61.11 -18.89
C HIS A 214 -32.22 60.68 -18.42
N ILE A 215 -31.23 61.57 -18.46
CA ILE A 215 -29.86 61.29 -18.00
C ILE A 215 -29.87 61.01 -16.49
N GLN A 216 -30.53 61.86 -15.70
CA GLN A 216 -30.64 61.67 -14.26
C GLN A 216 -31.35 60.36 -13.90
N LYS A 217 -32.40 59.98 -14.63
CA LYS A 217 -33.10 58.71 -14.45
C LYS A 217 -32.18 57.51 -14.71
N VAL A 218 -31.41 57.54 -15.80
CA VAL A 218 -30.48 56.44 -16.14
C VAL A 218 -29.37 56.34 -15.11
N TRP A 219 -28.78 57.47 -14.70
CA TRP A 219 -27.73 57.51 -13.68
C TRP A 219 -28.22 56.99 -12.32
N LYS A 220 -29.36 57.51 -11.83
CA LYS A 220 -29.97 57.04 -10.58
C LYS A 220 -30.29 55.54 -10.63
N GLY A 221 -30.78 55.05 -11.78
CA GLY A 221 -31.01 53.62 -11.98
C GLY A 221 -29.73 52.78 -11.96
N TYR A 222 -28.64 53.27 -12.57
CA TYR A 222 -27.35 52.57 -12.54
C TYR A 222 -26.77 52.52 -11.12
N VAL A 223 -26.75 53.65 -10.41
CA VAL A 223 -26.26 53.73 -9.03
C VAL A 223 -27.07 52.80 -8.13
N GLN A 224 -28.40 52.79 -8.25
CA GLN A 224 -29.25 51.91 -7.46
C GLN A 224 -28.97 50.44 -7.77
N ARG A 225 -28.87 50.03 -9.05
CA ARG A 225 -28.54 48.65 -9.41
C ARG A 225 -27.16 48.22 -8.89
N LYS A 226 -26.17 49.11 -8.93
CA LYS A 226 -24.83 48.83 -8.39
C LYS A 226 -24.89 48.62 -6.87
N ARG A 227 -25.62 49.49 -6.16
CA ARG A 227 -25.83 49.37 -4.71
C ARG A 227 -26.57 48.09 -4.34
N THR A 228 -27.70 47.80 -5.00
CA THR A 228 -28.46 46.56 -4.78
C THR A 228 -27.63 45.32 -5.07
N LYS A 229 -26.77 45.34 -6.10
CA LYS A 229 -25.84 44.23 -6.36
C LYS A 229 -24.85 44.03 -5.19
N GLN A 230 -24.30 45.11 -4.65
CA GLN A 230 -23.42 45.05 -3.48
C GLN A 230 -24.15 44.54 -2.24
N GLU A 231 -25.36 45.06 -1.97
CA GLU A 231 -26.18 44.62 -0.84
C GLU A 231 -26.55 43.12 -0.97
N CYS A 232 -26.90 42.64 -2.17
CA CYS A 232 -27.11 41.21 -2.42
C CYS A 232 -25.83 40.39 -2.22
N GLU A 233 -24.67 40.86 -2.69
CA GLU A 233 -23.40 40.17 -2.48
C GLU A 233 -23.06 40.09 -0.97
N GLU A 234 -23.27 41.17 -0.22
CA GLU A 234 -23.10 41.21 1.24
C GLU A 234 -24.08 40.30 1.97
N GLU A 235 -25.34 40.25 1.52
CA GLU A 235 -26.37 39.37 2.08
C GLU A 235 -26.06 37.89 1.80
N MET A 236 -25.61 37.54 0.59
CA MET A 236 -25.16 36.19 0.26
C MET A 236 -23.96 35.77 1.13
N ILE A 237 -23.05 36.71 1.44
CA ILE A 237 -21.94 36.48 2.37
C ILE A 237 -22.46 36.30 3.80
N PHE A 238 -23.38 37.16 4.24
CA PHE A 238 -23.96 37.12 5.59
C PHE A 238 -24.76 35.83 5.84
N LEU A 239 -25.53 35.38 4.85
CA LEU A 239 -26.27 34.11 4.88
C LEU A 239 -25.36 32.88 4.71
N GLY A 240 -24.07 33.08 4.40
CA GLY A 240 -23.10 32.00 4.20
C GLY A 240 -23.21 31.28 2.86
N MET A 241 -23.97 31.81 1.90
CA MET A 241 -24.10 31.25 0.55
C MET A 241 -22.94 31.63 -0.38
N SER A 242 -22.16 32.66 -0.04
CA SER A 242 -20.94 33.04 -0.74
C SER A 242 -19.81 33.39 0.24
N MET A 243 -18.56 33.12 -0.13
CA MET A 243 -17.40 33.46 0.71
C MET A 243 -16.94 34.89 0.45
N LYS A 244 -16.55 35.60 1.52
CA LYS A 244 -15.98 36.95 1.41
C LYS A 244 -14.65 36.93 0.65
N PRO A 245 -14.46 37.78 -0.38
CA PRO A 245 -13.19 37.89 -1.10
C PRO A 245 -12.05 38.25 -0.14
N GLY A 246 -10.97 37.45 -0.14
CA GLY A 246 -9.79 37.64 0.73
C GLY A 246 -9.66 36.65 1.89
N LEU A 247 -10.69 35.85 2.18
CA LEU A 247 -10.66 34.75 3.15
C LEU A 247 -10.22 33.42 2.52
N THR A 248 -9.26 33.45 1.59
CA THR A 248 -8.60 32.25 1.04
C THR A 248 -7.64 31.59 2.05
N GLN A 249 -7.70 32.00 3.33
CA GLN A 249 -6.94 31.36 4.40
C GLN A 249 -7.70 30.15 4.92
N SER A 250 -7.01 29.02 5.00
CA SER A 250 -7.51 27.82 5.65
C SER A 250 -7.99 28.17 7.07
N LEU A 251 -9.12 27.59 7.48
CA LEU A 251 -9.68 27.79 8.81
C LEU A 251 -8.60 27.53 9.88
N PRO A 252 -8.46 28.36 10.93
CA PRO A 252 -7.44 28.16 11.97
C PRO A 252 -7.43 26.76 12.59
N ALA A 253 -8.60 26.12 12.65
CA ALA A 253 -8.75 24.73 13.10
C ALA A 253 -8.02 23.72 12.20
N VAL A 254 -8.01 23.94 10.89
CA VAL A 254 -7.32 23.09 9.90
C VAL A 254 -5.81 23.24 10.05
N VAL A 255 -5.30 24.47 10.15
CA VAL A 255 -3.88 24.75 10.36
C VAL A 255 -3.38 24.08 11.65
N HIS A 256 -4.08 24.29 12.75
CA HIS A 256 -3.72 23.68 14.03
C HIS A 256 -3.84 22.14 14.03
N ALA A 257 -4.75 21.58 13.23
CA ALA A 257 -4.81 20.14 13.03
C ALA A 257 -3.57 19.63 12.26
N GLU A 258 -3.16 20.31 11.19
CA GLU A 258 -1.95 19.98 10.42
C GLU A 258 -0.68 20.08 11.27
N GLU A 259 -0.53 21.14 12.08
CA GLU A 259 0.57 21.29 13.03
C GLU A 259 0.64 20.12 14.01
N LYS A 260 -0.51 19.70 14.57
CA LYS A 260 -0.57 18.53 15.46
C LYS A 260 -0.21 17.23 14.74
N LYS A 261 -0.60 17.06 13.47
CA LYS A 261 -0.19 15.90 12.66
C LYS A 261 1.33 15.92 12.44
N ALA A 262 1.92 17.08 12.12
CA ALA A 262 3.36 17.23 11.95
C ALA A 262 4.14 16.90 13.24
N MET A 263 3.72 17.44 14.39
CA MET A 263 4.33 17.14 15.69
C MET A 263 4.28 15.64 16.04
N ARG A 264 3.19 14.95 15.68
CA ARG A 264 3.08 13.49 15.87
C ARG A 264 4.06 12.72 15.01
N ARG A 265 4.30 13.15 13.76
CA ARG A 265 5.28 12.52 12.86
C ARG A 265 6.71 12.66 13.40
N THR A 266 7.08 13.82 13.97
CA THR A 266 8.36 13.97 14.66
C THR A 266 8.48 13.00 15.83
N ARG A 267 7.44 12.88 16.65
CA ARG A 267 7.43 11.93 17.78
C ARG A 267 7.52 10.46 17.32
N GLN A 268 6.98 10.12 16.15
CA GLN A 268 7.13 8.76 15.58
C GLN A 268 8.58 8.42 15.31
N GLU A 269 9.33 9.35 14.72
CA GLU A 269 10.76 9.17 14.44
C GLU A 269 11.55 8.99 15.75
N GLU A 270 11.28 9.83 16.77
CA GLU A 270 11.89 9.70 18.11
C GLU A 270 11.58 8.35 18.77
N HIS A 271 10.31 7.93 18.74
CA HIS A 271 9.87 6.66 19.36
C HIS A 271 10.42 5.44 18.64
N GLU A 272 10.60 5.53 17.32
CA GLU A 272 11.22 4.48 16.52
C GLU A 272 12.71 4.36 16.85
N GLU A 273 13.45 5.48 16.97
CA GLU A 273 14.85 5.44 17.42
C GLU A 273 15.00 4.85 18.83
N ASP A 274 14.13 5.26 19.77
CA ASP A 274 14.11 4.72 21.13
C ASP A 274 13.81 3.21 21.13
N TYR A 275 12.92 2.75 20.25
CA TYR A 275 12.60 1.34 20.08
C TYR A 275 13.80 0.54 19.54
N GLN A 276 14.48 1.04 18.51
CA GLN A 276 15.66 0.38 17.94
C GLN A 276 16.80 0.26 18.97
N LYS A 277 17.04 1.31 19.78
CA LYS A 277 17.99 1.25 20.88
C LYS A 277 17.58 0.22 21.93
N ALA A 278 16.29 0.19 22.28
CA ALA A 278 15.76 -0.77 23.26
C ALA A 278 15.86 -2.22 22.78
N LEU A 279 15.68 -2.50 21.48
CA LEU A 279 15.87 -3.84 20.92
C LEU A 279 17.29 -4.37 21.18
N ILE A 280 18.30 -3.52 21.01
CA ILE A 280 19.70 -3.88 21.23
C ILE A 280 19.95 -4.04 22.73
N SER A 281 19.63 -3.02 23.53
CA SER A 281 19.92 -3.05 24.97
C SER A 281 19.21 -4.19 25.69
N ILE A 282 17.93 -4.45 25.36
CA ILE A 282 17.18 -5.56 25.95
C ILE A 282 17.78 -6.90 25.50
N SER A 283 18.13 -7.05 24.22
CA SER A 283 18.76 -8.27 23.73
C SER A 283 20.11 -8.56 24.40
N GLU A 284 20.92 -7.53 24.64
CA GLU A 284 22.21 -7.66 25.34
C GLU A 284 21.98 -8.08 26.80
N THR A 285 21.09 -7.39 27.52
CA THR A 285 20.78 -7.74 28.92
C THR A 285 20.23 -9.16 29.05
N LEU A 286 19.32 -9.59 28.16
CA LEU A 286 18.78 -10.96 28.18
C LEU A 286 19.85 -12.02 27.91
N ARG A 287 20.78 -11.75 26.98
CA ARG A 287 21.89 -12.65 26.67
C ARG A 287 22.82 -12.81 27.87
N GLU A 288 23.05 -11.75 28.64
CA GLU A 288 23.90 -11.79 29.84
C GLU A 288 23.20 -12.43 31.04
N THR A 289 21.92 -12.13 31.28
CA THR A 289 21.20 -12.57 32.48
C THR A 289 20.53 -13.93 32.32
N GLU A 290 19.77 -14.13 31.23
CA GLU A 290 18.98 -15.34 31.01
C GLU A 290 19.72 -16.34 30.10
N GLY A 291 20.70 -15.90 29.31
CA GLY A 291 21.43 -16.74 28.37
C GLY A 291 22.18 -17.92 28.99
N PRO A 292 22.96 -17.74 30.08
CA PRO A 292 23.62 -18.86 30.77
C PRO A 292 22.62 -19.89 31.30
N ASP A 293 21.52 -19.43 31.89
CA ASP A 293 20.48 -20.31 32.43
C ASP A 293 19.77 -21.09 31.31
N MET A 294 19.43 -20.44 30.20
CA MET A 294 18.89 -21.10 29.00
C MET A 294 19.86 -22.17 28.47
N LYS A 295 21.16 -21.88 28.45
CA LYS A 295 22.19 -22.81 27.96
C LYS A 295 22.28 -24.05 28.84
N GLU A 296 22.31 -23.89 30.16
CA GLU A 296 22.38 -25.03 31.08
C GLU A 296 21.07 -25.83 31.06
N MET A 297 19.89 -25.17 31.05
CA MET A 297 18.62 -25.89 30.92
C MET A 297 18.54 -26.73 29.64
N LEU A 298 18.95 -26.18 28.49
CA LEU A 298 18.96 -26.92 27.22
C LEU A 298 19.95 -28.10 27.25
N LYS A 299 21.14 -27.91 27.82
CA LYS A 299 22.11 -29.01 27.99
C LYS A 299 21.54 -30.12 28.88
N ASP A 300 20.95 -29.76 30.02
CA ASP A 300 20.40 -30.71 30.97
C ASP A 300 19.25 -31.50 30.34
N GLN A 301 18.37 -30.83 29.59
CA GLN A 301 17.31 -31.48 28.83
C GLN A 301 17.84 -32.47 27.79
N ILE A 302 18.89 -32.10 27.03
CA ILE A 302 19.50 -32.98 26.03
C ILE A 302 20.25 -34.15 26.71
N ARG A 303 20.94 -33.90 27.82
CA ARG A 303 21.62 -34.94 28.62
C ARG A 303 20.62 -35.95 29.18
N GLN A 304 19.52 -35.44 29.74
CA GLN A 304 18.44 -36.27 30.26
C GLN A 304 17.87 -37.16 29.14
N TRP A 305 17.63 -36.59 27.96
CA TRP A 305 17.19 -37.36 26.80
C TRP A 305 18.18 -38.46 26.40
N PHE A 306 19.49 -38.16 26.37
CA PHE A 306 20.50 -39.19 26.09
C PHE A 306 20.52 -40.33 27.11
N ILE A 307 20.35 -40.02 28.39
CA ILE A 307 20.31 -41.01 29.47
C ILE A 307 19.07 -41.89 29.31
N GLU A 308 17.90 -41.29 29.11
CA GLU A 308 16.64 -42.03 28.93
C GLU A 308 16.68 -42.95 27.71
N CYS A 309 17.26 -42.49 26.59
CA CYS A 309 17.46 -43.34 25.43
C CYS A 309 18.49 -44.45 25.68
N HIS A 310 19.59 -44.16 26.39
CA HIS A 310 20.57 -45.18 26.73
C HIS A 310 19.98 -46.26 27.64
N ASP A 311 19.22 -45.88 28.66
CA ASP A 311 18.60 -46.81 29.60
C ASP A 311 17.54 -47.70 28.93
N ALA A 312 16.89 -47.19 27.87
CA ALA A 312 15.93 -47.95 27.07
C ALA A 312 16.58 -48.87 26.01
N THR A 313 17.61 -48.39 25.30
CA THR A 313 18.17 -49.05 24.09
C THR A 313 19.53 -49.74 24.34
N GLY A 314 20.19 -49.44 25.46
CA GLY A 314 21.53 -49.95 25.80
C GLY A 314 22.68 -49.35 25.00
N SER A 315 22.42 -48.33 24.17
CA SER A 315 23.40 -47.60 23.36
C SER A 315 22.97 -46.14 23.19
N PHE A 316 23.93 -45.24 22.95
CA PHE A 316 23.64 -43.81 22.78
C PHE A 316 23.11 -43.49 21.37
N PRO A 317 21.97 -42.78 21.24
CA PRO A 317 21.42 -42.39 19.95
C PRO A 317 22.38 -41.51 19.15
N GLU A 318 22.25 -41.53 17.82
CA GLU A 318 22.94 -40.59 16.95
C GLU A 318 22.29 -39.20 17.04
N TYR A 319 23.12 -38.17 17.11
CA TYR A 319 22.62 -36.80 17.25
C TYR A 319 22.09 -36.29 15.90
N PRO A 320 20.89 -35.67 15.83
CA PRO A 320 20.37 -35.15 14.58
C PRO A 320 21.28 -34.09 13.94
N ASP A 321 21.48 -34.20 12.63
CA ASP A 321 22.27 -33.25 11.85
C ASP A 321 21.62 -31.84 11.83
N GLU A 322 22.43 -30.81 11.58
CA GLU A 322 21.96 -29.41 11.48
C GLU A 322 20.90 -29.23 10.40
N GLU A 323 21.01 -29.96 9.28
CA GLU A 323 20.06 -29.91 8.16
C GLU A 323 18.71 -30.57 8.50
N ALA A 324 18.66 -31.44 9.52
CA ALA A 324 17.44 -32.09 10.00
C ALA A 324 16.76 -31.32 11.15
N GLY A 325 17.36 -30.22 11.64
CA GLY A 325 16.80 -29.40 12.73
C GLY A 325 17.41 -29.65 14.12
N GLY A 326 18.49 -30.42 14.24
CA GLY A 326 19.25 -30.58 15.49
C GLY A 326 18.40 -31.02 16.68
N SER A 327 18.58 -30.39 17.85
CA SER A 327 17.78 -30.68 19.05
C SER A 327 16.32 -30.24 18.95
N ALA A 328 15.93 -29.40 18.00
CA ALA A 328 14.52 -29.02 17.85
C ALA A 328 13.63 -30.23 17.52
N VAL A 329 14.18 -31.24 16.82
CA VAL A 329 13.49 -32.52 16.55
C VAL A 329 13.34 -33.37 17.81
N ILE A 330 14.30 -33.27 18.74
CA ILE A 330 14.28 -33.97 20.04
C ILE A 330 13.14 -33.42 20.91
N PHE A 331 12.88 -32.12 20.82
CA PHE A 331 11.87 -31.43 21.65
C PHE A 331 10.48 -31.32 21.02
N ALA A 332 10.29 -31.68 19.74
CA ALA A 332 9.02 -31.61 19.03
C ALA A 332 8.00 -32.73 19.39
N ASN A 333 8.10 -33.33 20.58
CA ASN A 333 7.32 -34.47 21.06
C ASN A 333 7.54 -35.77 20.27
N LYS A 334 8.75 -36.34 20.31
CA LYS A 334 8.95 -37.78 20.05
C LYS A 334 9.18 -38.50 21.37
N THR A 335 8.27 -39.40 21.75
CA THR A 335 8.51 -40.33 22.86
C THR A 335 9.65 -41.29 22.49
N PRO A 336 10.44 -41.78 23.47
CA PRO A 336 11.52 -42.74 23.23
C PRO A 336 11.08 -43.96 22.41
N GLU A 337 9.80 -44.31 22.47
CA GLU A 337 9.17 -45.43 21.77
C GLU A 337 9.08 -45.27 20.24
N GLN A 338 8.88 -44.05 19.72
CA GLN A 338 8.82 -43.82 18.28
C GLN A 338 10.21 -43.79 17.63
N LEU A 339 11.25 -43.52 18.42
CA LEU A 339 12.64 -43.62 17.99
C LEU A 339 13.11 -45.08 17.91
N MET A 340 12.53 -45.99 18.71
CA MET A 340 12.77 -47.44 18.58
C MET A 340 12.27 -47.95 17.22
N GLU A 341 11.09 -47.55 16.76
CA GLU A 341 10.59 -47.92 15.43
C GLU A 341 11.43 -47.33 14.29
N GLU A 342 11.95 -46.12 14.44
CA GLU A 342 12.76 -45.45 13.41
C GLU A 342 14.21 -45.99 13.36
N LEU A 343 14.79 -46.39 14.50
CA LEU A 343 16.09 -47.07 14.57
C LEU A 343 16.01 -48.52 14.10
N GLU A 344 14.95 -49.26 14.47
CA GLU A 344 14.70 -50.60 13.92
C GLU A 344 14.44 -50.57 12.41
N ALA A 345 13.78 -49.52 11.89
CA ALA A 345 13.57 -49.36 10.45
C ALA A 345 14.88 -49.07 9.71
N LYS A 346 15.79 -48.28 10.29
CA LYS A 346 17.12 -48.01 9.73
C LYS A 346 18.06 -49.21 9.83
N GLU A 347 18.04 -49.97 10.92
CA GLU A 347 18.79 -51.24 11.03
C GLU A 347 18.28 -52.29 10.02
N LYS A 348 16.96 -52.33 9.77
CA LYS A 348 16.35 -53.18 8.73
C LYS A 348 16.69 -52.70 7.31
N GLU A 349 16.77 -51.39 7.04
CA GLU A 349 17.23 -50.86 5.75
C GLU A 349 18.74 -51.04 5.49
N GLU A 350 19.59 -51.01 6.52
CA GLU A 350 21.02 -51.31 6.39
C GLU A 350 21.30 -52.82 6.22
N GLU A 351 20.48 -53.71 6.80
CA GLU A 351 20.54 -55.16 6.53
C GLU A 351 20.03 -55.51 5.11
N ASP A 352 18.96 -54.86 4.62
CA ASP A 352 18.41 -55.12 3.28
C ASP A 352 19.31 -54.60 2.14
N ASN A 353 20.10 -53.54 2.38
CA ASN A 353 21.08 -53.04 1.42
C ASN A 353 22.35 -53.91 1.29
N LYS A 354 22.49 -54.96 2.12
CA LYS A 354 23.59 -55.93 2.04
C LYS A 354 23.22 -57.23 1.30
N VAL A 355 21.97 -57.40 0.87
CA VAL A 355 21.49 -58.63 0.20
C VAL A 355 20.94 -58.38 -1.22
N LYS A 356 20.72 -57.13 -1.67
CA LYS A 356 20.28 -56.84 -3.05
C LYS A 356 21.39 -56.29 -3.95
N GLU A 357 22.37 -57.13 -4.23
CA GLU A 357 23.26 -56.99 -5.38
C GLU A 357 23.25 -58.29 -6.20
N LYS A 358 22.08 -58.63 -6.76
CA LYS A 358 21.90 -59.53 -7.92
C LYS A 358 20.42 -59.60 -8.32
N GLU A 359 20.21 -59.67 -9.64
CA GLU A 359 18.95 -59.81 -10.38
C GLU A 359 18.15 -58.53 -10.68
N GLU A 360 18.65 -57.79 -11.67
CA GLU A 360 17.85 -56.92 -12.52
C GLU A 360 17.72 -57.57 -13.92
N GLN A 361 16.53 -58.06 -14.29
CA GLN A 361 16.12 -58.17 -15.70
C GLN A 361 14.60 -58.22 -15.91
N LYS A 362 14.11 -57.15 -16.57
CA LYS A 362 12.98 -57.06 -17.52
C LYS A 362 11.54 -57.37 -17.04
N GLY A 363 10.70 -56.33 -17.11
CA GLY A 363 9.25 -56.44 -17.31
C GLY A 363 8.56 -55.10 -17.57
N LYS A 364 8.14 -54.87 -18.83
CA LYS A 364 7.33 -53.72 -19.30
C LYS A 364 5.91 -53.77 -18.74
N GLY A 365 5.31 -52.62 -18.40
CA GLY A 365 3.85 -52.50 -18.30
C GLY A 365 3.31 -51.15 -17.80
N LYS A 366 2.76 -50.36 -18.73
CA LYS A 366 1.72 -49.31 -18.62
C LYS A 366 1.70 -48.35 -17.41
N LYS A 367 1.98 -47.08 -17.69
CA LYS A 367 1.45 -45.91 -16.94
C LYS A 367 -0.03 -45.76 -17.24
N GLU A 368 -0.87 -45.95 -16.24
CA GLU A 368 -2.22 -45.42 -16.19
C GLU A 368 -2.11 -43.96 -15.70
N LYS A 369 -2.63 -43.04 -16.51
CA LYS A 369 -2.91 -41.66 -16.09
C LYS A 369 -4.04 -41.76 -15.07
N VAL A 370 -3.81 -41.31 -13.85
CA VAL A 370 -4.90 -40.86 -12.99
C VAL A 370 -5.30 -39.50 -13.55
N ASP A 371 -6.34 -39.51 -14.39
CA ASP A 371 -7.12 -38.31 -14.65
C ASP A 371 -7.61 -37.82 -13.29
N THR A 372 -7.16 -36.62 -12.92
CA THR A 372 -7.78 -35.87 -11.82
C THR A 372 -9.19 -35.59 -12.29
N GLU A 373 -10.17 -36.25 -11.68
CA GLU A 373 -11.58 -35.97 -11.91
C GLU A 373 -11.77 -34.46 -11.73
N GLU A 374 -12.00 -33.78 -12.85
CA GLU A 374 -12.60 -32.46 -12.86
C GLU A 374 -13.97 -32.67 -12.21
N GLU A 375 -14.08 -32.35 -10.92
CA GLU A 375 -15.37 -32.01 -10.33
C GLU A 375 -16.04 -31.05 -11.31
N GLU A 376 -17.17 -31.48 -11.88
CA GLU A 376 -18.03 -30.66 -12.70
C GLU A 376 -18.37 -29.41 -11.87
N LYS A 377 -17.60 -28.33 -12.08
CA LYS A 377 -17.89 -27.05 -11.47
C LYS A 377 -19.29 -26.68 -11.92
N GLU A 378 -20.22 -26.66 -10.97
CA GLU A 378 -21.55 -26.14 -11.24
C GLU A 378 -21.41 -24.78 -11.95
N PRO A 379 -22.16 -24.54 -13.03
CA PRO A 379 -22.02 -23.30 -13.78
C PRO A 379 -22.40 -22.11 -12.89
N GLY A 380 -21.43 -21.24 -12.61
CA GLY A 380 -21.64 -19.98 -11.91
C GLY A 380 -20.33 -19.23 -11.64
N LEU A 381 -20.45 -18.03 -11.09
CA LEU A 381 -19.36 -17.11 -10.79
C LEU A 381 -18.80 -17.40 -9.39
N THR A 382 -17.48 -17.58 -9.29
CA THR A 382 -16.77 -17.66 -8.03
C THR A 382 -15.74 -16.55 -7.95
N PHE A 383 -15.41 -16.17 -6.71
CA PHE A 383 -14.34 -15.22 -6.45
C PHE A 383 -12.98 -15.77 -6.90
N LEU A 384 -12.09 -14.89 -7.33
CA LEU A 384 -10.70 -15.26 -7.59
C LEU A 384 -9.97 -15.56 -6.27
N PRO A 385 -9.00 -16.51 -6.27
CA PRO A 385 -8.19 -16.76 -5.08
C PRO A 385 -7.39 -15.52 -4.69
N SER A 386 -7.37 -15.21 -3.39
CA SER A 386 -6.63 -14.06 -2.86
C SER A 386 -5.27 -14.47 -2.31
N ALA A 387 -4.23 -13.73 -2.67
CA ALA A 387 -2.90 -13.84 -2.07
C ALA A 387 -2.81 -13.11 -0.72
N PHE A 388 -3.68 -12.15 -0.46
CA PHE A 388 -3.62 -11.27 0.73
C PHE A 388 -4.52 -11.73 1.89
N LEU A 389 -5.57 -12.51 1.64
CA LEU A 389 -6.48 -13.00 2.70
C LEU A 389 -5.77 -13.77 3.84
N PRO A 390 -4.84 -14.71 3.57
CA PRO A 390 -4.13 -15.41 4.66
C PRO A 390 -3.30 -14.47 5.54
N GLU A 391 -2.68 -13.45 4.92
CA GLU A 391 -1.86 -12.46 5.63
C GLU A 391 -2.73 -11.54 6.49
N LEU A 392 -3.86 -11.09 5.94
CA LEU A 392 -4.86 -10.33 6.69
C LEU A 392 -5.40 -11.13 7.89
N GLN A 393 -5.67 -12.42 7.71
CA GLN A 393 -6.15 -13.27 8.79
C GLN A 393 -5.10 -13.41 9.90
N ASN A 394 -3.82 -13.60 9.56
CA ASN A 394 -2.73 -13.71 10.54
C ASN A 394 -2.46 -12.38 11.26
N ALA A 395 -2.50 -11.26 10.52
CA ALA A 395 -2.36 -9.94 11.11
C ALA A 395 -3.54 -9.59 12.03
N HIS A 396 -4.77 -9.94 11.64
CA HIS A 396 -5.95 -9.80 12.50
C HIS A 396 -5.84 -10.67 13.77
N LYS A 397 -5.41 -11.93 13.66
CA LYS A 397 -5.14 -12.79 14.85
C LYS A 397 -4.13 -12.15 15.80
N THR A 398 -3.04 -11.61 15.26
CA THR A 398 -2.01 -10.91 16.05
C THR A 398 -2.60 -9.70 16.80
N PHE A 399 -3.50 -8.94 16.16
CA PHE A 399 -4.22 -7.85 16.82
C PHE A 399 -5.09 -8.35 17.98
N THR A 400 -5.91 -9.39 17.74
CA THR A 400 -6.83 -9.97 18.73
C THR A 400 -6.08 -10.52 19.94
N GLU A 401 -4.98 -11.26 19.71
CA GLU A 401 -4.20 -11.91 20.76
C GLU A 401 -3.35 -10.92 21.56
N VAL A 402 -2.69 -9.96 20.90
CA VAL A 402 -1.69 -9.09 21.53
C VAL A 402 -2.28 -7.78 22.01
N TRP A 403 -3.18 -7.16 21.23
CA TRP A 403 -3.53 -5.74 21.39
C TRP A 403 -4.98 -5.47 21.82
N GLN A 404 -5.96 -6.30 21.42
CA GLN A 404 -7.38 -6.00 21.60
C GLN A 404 -7.78 -5.79 23.08
N ASN A 405 -7.27 -6.64 23.98
CA ASN A 405 -7.62 -6.63 25.40
C ASN A 405 -6.49 -6.14 26.32
N ARG A 406 -5.46 -5.51 25.75
CA ARG A 406 -4.27 -5.12 26.50
C ARG A 406 -4.50 -3.82 27.28
N ASP A 407 -4.16 -3.81 28.57
CA ASP A 407 -4.26 -2.60 29.40
C ASP A 407 -3.09 -1.65 29.14
N GLU A 408 -3.39 -0.53 28.47
CA GLU A 408 -2.42 0.53 28.15
C GLU A 408 -2.54 1.74 29.08
N SER A 409 -3.27 1.64 30.20
CA SER A 409 -3.55 2.77 31.08
C SER A 409 -2.29 3.47 31.59
N LYS A 410 -1.14 2.78 31.66
CA LYS A 410 0.15 3.34 32.11
C LYS A 410 1.00 3.90 30.96
N ASN A 411 0.68 3.61 29.70
CA ASN A 411 1.47 4.00 28.53
C ASN A 411 0.85 5.19 27.77
N TYR A 412 0.56 6.28 28.48
CA TYR A 412 -0.02 7.50 27.86
C TYR A 412 0.85 8.10 26.75
N SER A 413 2.16 7.93 26.85
CA SER A 413 3.11 8.45 25.86
C SER A 413 3.15 7.62 24.58
N GLN A 414 2.63 6.38 24.58
CA GLN A 414 2.73 5.43 23.47
C GLN A 414 4.19 5.10 23.11
N ARG A 415 5.04 4.89 24.13
CA ARG A 415 6.39 4.33 23.94
C ARG A 415 6.32 2.82 23.69
N HIS A 416 7.43 2.24 23.25
CA HIS A 416 7.51 0.79 23.04
C HIS A 416 7.27 0.00 24.33
N GLU A 417 6.86 -1.25 24.15
CA GLU A 417 6.61 -2.19 25.23
C GLU A 417 7.75 -3.20 25.36
N ALA A 418 8.48 -3.09 26.47
CA ALA A 418 9.69 -3.87 26.72
C ALA A 418 9.42 -5.37 26.88
N GLU A 419 8.28 -5.77 27.47
CA GLU A 419 7.96 -7.20 27.66
C GLU A 419 7.74 -7.92 26.32
N LEU A 420 7.04 -7.29 25.37
CA LEU A 420 6.90 -7.83 24.01
C LEU A 420 8.24 -7.94 23.29
N ILE A 421 9.16 -6.99 23.52
CA ILE A 421 10.53 -7.09 23.00
C ILE A 421 11.25 -8.29 23.62
N LYS A 422 11.15 -8.47 24.94
CA LYS A 422 11.80 -9.58 25.64
C LYS A 422 11.28 -10.92 25.15
N GLU A 423 9.97 -11.10 25.00
CA GLU A 423 9.38 -12.35 24.51
C GLU A 423 9.87 -12.71 23.10
N GLY A 424 9.92 -11.74 22.19
CA GLY A 424 10.48 -11.96 20.85
C GLY A 424 11.97 -12.29 20.89
N LYS A 425 12.75 -11.51 21.65
CA LYS A 425 14.21 -11.69 21.77
C LYS A 425 14.60 -12.97 22.50
N ARG A 426 13.82 -13.44 23.47
CA ARG A 426 14.04 -14.74 24.12
C ARG A 426 14.02 -15.87 23.10
N LYS A 427 13.04 -15.90 22.19
CA LYS A 427 12.96 -16.93 21.13
C LYS A 427 14.16 -16.89 20.19
N GLU A 428 14.60 -15.68 19.79
CA GLU A 428 15.80 -15.51 18.95
C GLU A 428 17.08 -15.96 19.66
N ILE A 429 17.26 -15.55 20.92
CA ILE A 429 18.43 -15.91 21.73
C ILE A 429 18.44 -17.40 22.04
N GLU A 430 17.29 -17.99 22.39
CA GLU A 430 17.16 -19.42 22.63
C GLU A 430 17.52 -20.23 21.37
N ALA A 431 17.09 -19.80 20.18
CA ALA A 431 17.48 -20.45 18.93
C ALA A 431 18.99 -20.34 18.65
N GLU A 432 19.62 -19.18 18.93
CA GLU A 432 21.06 -19.01 18.80
C GLU A 432 21.84 -19.89 19.81
N ILE A 433 21.41 -19.90 21.07
CA ILE A 433 22.01 -20.71 22.14
C ILE A 433 21.83 -22.19 21.83
N ARG A 434 20.67 -22.60 21.31
CA ARG A 434 20.40 -23.99 20.91
C ARG A 434 21.42 -24.49 19.93
N LEU A 435 21.76 -23.73 18.88
CA LEU A 435 22.82 -24.12 17.93
C LEU A 435 24.17 -24.32 18.61
N GLN A 436 24.52 -23.45 19.57
CA GLN A 436 25.77 -23.59 20.34
C GLN A 436 25.74 -24.80 21.27
N VAL A 437 24.60 -25.06 21.91
CA VAL A 437 24.40 -26.22 22.79
C VAL A 437 24.46 -27.50 21.97
N ASP A 438 23.80 -27.57 20.82
CA ASP A 438 23.77 -28.75 19.95
C ASP A 438 25.19 -29.16 19.55
N GLU A 439 26.04 -28.21 19.18
CA GLU A 439 27.44 -28.48 18.84
C GLU A 439 28.24 -28.97 20.05
N LEU A 440 28.03 -28.39 21.23
CA LEU A 440 28.67 -28.87 22.47
C LEU A 440 28.18 -30.29 22.83
N MET A 441 26.90 -30.57 22.68
CA MET A 441 26.31 -31.87 23.01
C MET A 441 26.77 -32.96 22.03
N ARG A 442 27.01 -32.64 20.75
CA ARG A 442 27.67 -33.56 19.79
C ARG A 442 29.08 -33.95 20.26
N GLN A 443 29.84 -32.98 20.75
CA GLN A 443 31.18 -33.22 21.27
C GLN A 443 31.15 -34.04 22.57
N GLU A 444 30.22 -33.74 23.48
CA GLU A 444 30.02 -34.52 24.70
C GLU A 444 29.62 -35.96 24.38
N LEU A 445 28.68 -36.18 23.47
CA LEU A 445 28.26 -37.53 23.06
C LEU A 445 29.41 -38.32 22.40
N ALA A 446 30.23 -37.67 21.58
CA ALA A 446 31.45 -38.30 21.04
C ALA A 446 32.42 -38.70 22.15
N SER A 447 32.55 -37.88 23.20
CA SER A 447 33.40 -38.20 24.36
C SER A 447 32.83 -39.34 25.22
N TRP A 448 31.50 -39.41 25.39
CA TRP A 448 30.82 -40.46 26.15
C TRP A 448 30.93 -41.81 25.43
N ARG A 449 30.75 -41.83 24.10
CA ARG A 449 31.00 -43.00 23.27
C ARG A 449 32.45 -43.48 23.40
N LEU A 450 33.43 -42.56 23.35
CA LEU A 450 34.86 -42.90 23.51
C LEU A 450 35.23 -43.41 24.92
N ALA A 451 34.56 -42.95 25.97
CA ALA A 451 34.86 -43.33 27.35
C ALA A 451 34.26 -44.70 27.74
N MET A 452 33.12 -45.07 27.16
CA MET A 452 32.39 -46.29 27.51
C MET A 452 32.80 -47.48 26.62
N GLU A 453 33.08 -47.24 25.32
CA GLU A 453 33.66 -48.24 24.43
C GLU A 453 35.20 -48.17 24.48
N GLY A 454 35.79 -48.86 25.46
CA GLY A 454 37.22 -49.12 25.48
C GLY A 454 37.69 -49.77 24.17
N SER A 455 38.37 -49.00 23.32
CA SER A 455 39.15 -49.44 22.17
C SER A 455 38.50 -50.52 21.27
N LYS A 456 37.53 -50.14 20.43
CA LYS A 456 37.43 -50.71 19.08
C LYS A 456 37.58 -49.60 18.07
N GLY A 457 38.83 -49.37 17.68
CA GLY A 457 39.15 -48.46 16.59
C GLY A 457 38.43 -48.87 15.32
N LYS A 458 37.58 -47.97 14.82
CA LYS A 458 37.34 -47.84 13.39
C LYS A 458 37.33 -46.36 13.05
N LYS A 459 38.53 -45.82 12.80
CA LYS A 459 38.70 -44.62 11.98
C LYS A 459 38.08 -44.91 10.61
N SER A 460 36.83 -44.51 10.40
CA SER A 460 36.31 -44.34 9.05
C SER A 460 37.02 -43.12 8.45
N LYS A 461 37.90 -43.39 7.49
CA LYS A 461 38.43 -42.39 6.57
C LYS A 461 37.25 -41.81 5.77
N GLY A 462 36.65 -40.74 6.27
CA GLY A 462 35.77 -39.88 5.50
C GLY A 462 36.62 -39.12 4.47
N GLY A 463 36.80 -39.72 3.30
CA GLY A 463 37.38 -39.04 2.15
C GLY A 463 36.55 -37.81 1.82
N LYS A 464 37.13 -36.63 2.02
CA LYS A 464 36.57 -35.35 1.58
C LYS A 464 36.60 -35.31 0.04
N LYS A 465 35.64 -35.97 -0.60
CA LYS A 465 35.31 -35.76 -2.00
C LYS A 465 34.68 -34.38 -2.07
N LYS A 466 35.42 -33.37 -2.52
CA LYS A 466 34.85 -32.12 -3.02
C LYS A 466 33.84 -32.50 -4.11
N LYS A 467 32.55 -32.58 -3.77
CA LYS A 467 31.48 -32.44 -4.76
C LYS A 467 31.58 -30.99 -5.23
N ALA A 468 32.13 -30.81 -6.43
CA ALA A 468 31.95 -29.58 -7.17
C ALA A 468 30.45 -29.28 -7.21
N ALA A 469 30.08 -28.08 -6.77
CA ALA A 469 28.74 -27.56 -6.93
C ALA A 469 28.37 -27.68 -8.41
N LYS A 470 27.42 -28.56 -8.71
CA LYS A 470 26.81 -28.68 -10.03
C LYS A 470 25.96 -27.43 -10.16
N GLY A 471 26.53 -26.41 -10.81
CA GLY A 471 25.87 -25.14 -11.07
C GLY A 471 24.47 -25.39 -11.58
N GLY A 472 23.49 -24.88 -10.82
CA GLY A 472 22.10 -24.88 -11.24
C GLY A 472 22.01 -24.33 -12.65
N LYS A 473 21.30 -25.08 -13.49
CA LYS A 473 20.95 -24.69 -14.85
C LYS A 473 20.26 -23.33 -14.76
N LYS A 474 21.01 -22.24 -15.02
CA LYS A 474 20.43 -20.92 -15.26
C LYS A 474 19.37 -21.12 -16.33
N THR A 475 18.11 -20.99 -15.92
CA THR A 475 17.04 -20.62 -16.83
C THR A 475 17.57 -19.49 -17.68
N LYS A 476 17.37 -19.62 -18.99
CA LYS A 476 17.87 -18.71 -20.02
C LYS A 476 17.14 -17.36 -19.83
N LYS A 477 17.54 -16.60 -18.79
CA LYS A 477 17.25 -15.17 -18.72
C LYS A 477 17.82 -14.59 -20.00
N GLU A 478 17.01 -13.77 -20.65
CA GLU A 478 17.38 -13.05 -21.86
C GLU A 478 18.80 -12.48 -21.68
N LYS A 479 19.60 -12.58 -22.74
CA LYS A 479 20.98 -12.12 -22.74
C LYS A 479 20.97 -10.63 -22.44
N ASP A 480 21.21 -10.27 -21.18
CA ASP A 480 21.27 -8.89 -20.74
C ASP A 480 22.40 -8.21 -21.52
N LEU A 481 22.00 -7.32 -22.43
CA LEU A 481 22.91 -6.57 -23.30
C LEU A 481 23.71 -5.52 -22.52
N THR A 482 23.42 -5.32 -21.24
CA THR A 482 24.04 -4.34 -20.35
C THR A 482 24.88 -4.94 -19.22
N ALA A 483 25.07 -6.27 -19.21
CA ALA A 483 25.78 -6.97 -18.12
C ALA A 483 27.23 -6.48 -17.86
N ASP A 484 27.87 -5.87 -18.87
CA ASP A 484 29.24 -5.32 -18.77
C ASP A 484 29.27 -3.87 -18.22
N ARG A 485 28.11 -3.27 -17.91
CA ARG A 485 28.00 -1.87 -17.47
C ARG A 485 27.37 -1.75 -16.09
N SER A 486 27.92 -0.86 -15.27
CA SER A 486 27.35 -0.49 -13.97
C SER A 486 26.03 0.26 -14.14
N LEU A 487 25.10 0.06 -13.20
CA LEU A 487 23.80 0.75 -13.17
C LEU A 487 23.93 2.29 -13.13
N GLU A 488 24.99 2.81 -12.49
CA GLU A 488 25.33 4.23 -12.44
C GLU A 488 25.68 4.79 -13.83
N SER A 489 26.52 4.10 -14.60
CA SER A 489 26.85 4.47 -15.98
C SER A 489 25.63 4.45 -16.91
N LEU A 490 24.74 3.47 -16.76
CA LEU A 490 23.48 3.42 -17.52
C LEU A 490 22.56 4.58 -17.13
N TYR A 491 22.46 4.89 -15.85
CA TYR A 491 21.65 6.00 -15.35
C TYR A 491 22.17 7.35 -15.84
N GLU A 492 23.49 7.56 -15.81
CA GLU A 492 24.13 8.75 -16.36
C GLU A 492 23.81 8.94 -17.85
N GLU A 493 23.90 7.88 -18.65
CA GLU A 493 23.54 7.93 -20.07
C GLU A 493 22.06 8.26 -20.28
N LEU A 494 21.15 7.65 -19.51
CA LEU A 494 19.72 7.94 -19.61
C LEU A 494 19.39 9.40 -19.25
N VAL A 495 20.14 10.01 -18.32
CA VAL A 495 20.01 11.43 -17.99
C VAL A 495 20.56 12.31 -19.11
N VAL A 496 21.74 11.97 -19.66
CA VAL A 496 22.37 12.72 -20.76
C VAL A 496 21.54 12.65 -22.06
N GLU A 497 20.96 11.49 -22.37
CA GLU A 497 20.03 11.33 -23.50
C GLU A 497 18.64 11.96 -23.23
N GLY A 498 18.43 12.50 -22.03
CA GLY A 498 17.20 13.19 -21.65
C GLY A 498 15.98 12.28 -21.50
N LEU A 499 16.19 10.98 -21.24
CA LEU A 499 15.11 10.02 -20.94
C LEU A 499 14.70 10.10 -19.47
N VAL A 500 15.64 10.36 -18.58
CA VAL A 500 15.39 10.59 -17.15
C VAL A 500 15.45 12.09 -16.88
N LYS A 501 14.33 12.66 -16.43
CA LYS A 501 14.20 14.09 -16.14
C LYS A 501 13.66 14.34 -14.72
N PRO A 502 13.99 15.48 -14.10
CA PRO A 502 13.33 15.89 -12.87
C PRO A 502 11.83 16.06 -13.12
N ALA A 503 11.01 15.41 -12.30
CA ALA A 503 9.55 15.54 -12.36
C ALA A 503 9.11 16.80 -11.62
N GLU A 504 8.09 17.50 -12.15
CA GLU A 504 7.41 18.57 -11.43
C GLU A 504 6.65 17.99 -10.23
N ASN A 505 6.71 18.68 -9.09
CA ASN A 505 6.02 18.24 -7.87
C ASN A 505 4.55 18.67 -7.90
N VAL A 506 3.76 17.98 -8.74
CA VAL A 506 2.30 18.14 -8.83
C VAL A 506 1.64 17.01 -8.06
N LYS A 507 0.71 17.33 -7.16
CA LYS A 507 0.03 16.32 -6.36
C LYS A 507 -1.22 15.84 -7.08
N LEU A 508 -1.58 14.57 -6.90
CA LEU A 508 -2.79 14.01 -7.49
C LEU A 508 -4.06 14.75 -7.03
N HIS A 509 -4.05 15.33 -5.82
CA HIS A 509 -5.15 16.14 -5.31
C HIS A 509 -5.31 17.48 -6.03
N ASP A 510 -4.28 17.99 -6.73
CA ASP A 510 -4.35 19.23 -7.51
C ASP A 510 -5.19 19.02 -8.79
N PHE A 511 -5.45 17.77 -9.16
CA PHE A 511 -6.36 17.40 -10.23
C PHE A 511 -7.81 17.44 -9.74
N ILE A 512 -8.44 18.61 -9.84
CA ILE A 512 -9.80 18.88 -9.36
C ILE A 512 -10.84 18.27 -10.32
N GLY A 513 -11.70 17.42 -9.77
CA GLY A 513 -12.75 16.72 -10.50
C GLY A 513 -13.91 16.34 -9.59
N GLY A 514 -15.14 16.39 -10.12
CA GLY A 514 -16.34 15.97 -9.40
C GLY A 514 -16.70 14.51 -9.67
N TYR A 515 -17.38 13.89 -8.71
CA TYR A 515 -17.91 12.52 -8.80
C TYR A 515 -19.17 12.45 -9.68
N SER A 516 -19.35 11.33 -10.40
CA SER A 516 -20.55 11.05 -11.18
C SER A 516 -21.65 10.45 -10.29
N PHE A 517 -22.63 11.26 -9.89
CA PHE A 517 -23.71 10.85 -8.98
C PHE A 517 -24.86 10.07 -9.64
N LEU A 518 -24.86 9.93 -10.97
CA LEU A 518 -25.93 9.27 -11.73
C LEU A 518 -25.39 8.11 -12.56
N GLY A 519 -24.19 7.61 -12.26
CA GLY A 519 -23.51 6.61 -13.08
C GLY A 519 -24.29 5.30 -13.17
N THR A 520 -24.69 4.74 -12.03
CA THR A 520 -25.50 3.51 -11.98
C THR A 520 -26.87 3.72 -12.61
N THR A 521 -27.51 4.86 -12.34
CA THR A 521 -28.83 5.18 -12.93
C THR A 521 -28.77 5.25 -14.45
N LEU A 522 -27.71 5.85 -15.02
CA LEU A 522 -27.53 5.91 -16.47
C LEU A 522 -27.31 4.53 -17.08
N ARG A 523 -26.49 3.68 -16.46
CA ARG A 523 -26.28 2.29 -16.90
C ARG A 523 -27.57 1.47 -16.85
N GLN A 524 -28.43 1.67 -15.85
CA GLN A 524 -29.75 1.02 -15.79
C GLN A 524 -30.68 1.43 -16.94
N THR A 525 -30.43 2.57 -17.57
CA THR A 525 -31.15 3.04 -18.77
C THR A 525 -30.44 2.71 -20.09
N ASP A 526 -29.47 1.78 -20.07
CA ASP A 526 -28.63 1.40 -21.21
C ASP A 526 -27.80 2.55 -21.81
N ILE A 527 -27.46 3.56 -20.99
CA ILE A 527 -26.58 4.67 -21.36
C ILE A 527 -25.26 4.50 -20.62
N GLU A 528 -24.16 4.28 -21.35
CA GLU A 528 -22.83 4.24 -20.74
C GLU A 528 -22.38 5.67 -20.40
N PRO A 529 -22.23 6.03 -19.12
CA PRO A 529 -21.79 7.36 -18.73
C PRO A 529 -20.31 7.57 -19.07
N MET A 530 -19.97 8.80 -19.44
CA MET A 530 -18.58 9.20 -19.62
C MET A 530 -17.87 9.25 -18.25
N PRO A 531 -16.65 8.70 -18.13
CA PRO A 531 -15.92 8.71 -16.87
C PRO A 531 -15.63 10.14 -16.43
N SER A 532 -15.86 10.40 -15.15
CA SER A 532 -15.57 11.69 -14.55
C SER A 532 -14.08 11.84 -14.23
N LEU A 533 -13.65 13.07 -13.97
CA LEU A 533 -12.26 13.33 -13.59
C LEU A 533 -11.87 12.66 -12.27
N SER A 534 -12.82 12.44 -11.35
CA SER A 534 -12.55 11.66 -10.13
C SER A 534 -12.31 10.19 -10.45
N ASP A 535 -13.00 9.63 -11.44
CA ASP A 535 -12.85 8.23 -11.81
C ASP A 535 -11.46 7.99 -12.43
N VAL A 536 -11.01 8.91 -13.29
CA VAL A 536 -9.64 8.88 -13.83
C VAL A 536 -8.61 8.95 -12.70
N ARG A 537 -8.83 9.80 -11.71
CA ARG A 537 -7.93 9.94 -10.56
C ARG A 537 -7.86 8.66 -9.72
N GLN A 538 -9.01 8.00 -9.49
CA GLN A 538 -9.07 6.73 -8.77
C GLN A 538 -8.36 5.61 -9.54
N VAL A 539 -8.58 5.52 -10.86
CA VAL A 539 -7.90 4.53 -11.71
C VAL A 539 -6.38 4.73 -11.70
N ILE A 540 -5.89 5.98 -11.78
CA ILE A 540 -4.46 6.26 -11.65
C ILE A 540 -3.92 5.80 -10.28
N ALA A 541 -4.65 6.06 -9.19
CA ALA A 541 -4.23 5.62 -7.87
C ALA A 541 -4.13 4.08 -7.79
N LEU A 542 -5.17 3.37 -8.24
CA LEU A 542 -5.27 1.91 -8.18
C LEU A 542 -4.31 1.19 -9.14
N SER A 543 -4.14 1.67 -10.37
CA SER A 543 -3.36 0.98 -11.40
C SER A 543 -1.89 1.41 -11.43
N ALA A 544 -1.58 2.67 -11.13
CA ALA A 544 -0.22 3.20 -11.28
C ALA A 544 0.50 3.51 -9.96
N VAL A 545 -0.22 3.90 -8.91
CA VAL A 545 0.41 4.36 -7.66
C VAL A 545 0.52 3.23 -6.62
N LEU A 546 -0.60 2.60 -6.24
CA LEU A 546 -0.62 1.57 -5.20
C LEU A 546 0.27 0.36 -5.54
N PRO A 547 0.24 -0.20 -6.77
CA PRO A 547 1.06 -1.37 -7.11
C PRO A 547 2.57 -1.09 -7.09
N LEU A 548 2.99 0.18 -7.20
CA LEU A 548 4.41 0.60 -7.16
C LEU A 548 4.83 1.14 -5.77
N GLY A 549 3.88 1.21 -4.85
CA GLY A 549 4.05 1.84 -3.55
C GLY A 549 4.85 1.01 -2.54
N SER A 550 4.53 -0.29 -2.48
CA SER A 550 5.18 -1.28 -1.59
C SER A 550 5.64 -2.47 -2.42
N GLN A 551 6.80 -3.04 -2.06
CA GLN A 551 7.33 -4.22 -2.73
C GLN A 551 6.41 -5.44 -2.56
N VAL A 552 5.83 -5.60 -1.37
CA VAL A 552 4.91 -6.71 -1.06
C VAL A 552 3.67 -6.65 -1.96
N ILE A 553 3.13 -5.44 -2.16
CA ILE A 553 1.98 -5.21 -3.05
C ILE A 553 2.42 -5.47 -4.49
N HIS A 554 3.56 -4.94 -4.93
CA HIS A 554 4.05 -5.09 -6.29
C HIS A 554 4.21 -6.55 -6.72
N GLU A 555 4.71 -7.41 -5.83
CA GLU A 555 4.99 -8.82 -6.12
C GLU A 555 3.74 -9.70 -6.13
N LYS A 556 2.70 -9.34 -5.37
CA LYS A 556 1.50 -10.18 -5.15
C LYS A 556 0.23 -9.65 -5.81
N ALA A 557 0.15 -8.35 -6.07
CA ALA A 557 -1.01 -7.75 -6.72
C ALA A 557 -1.18 -8.31 -8.14
N PRO A 558 -2.43 -8.44 -8.63
CA PRO A 558 -2.68 -8.85 -10.00
C PRO A 558 -1.97 -7.91 -10.97
N SER A 559 -1.26 -8.48 -11.95
CA SER A 559 -0.62 -7.71 -13.02
C SER A 559 -1.70 -7.15 -13.94
N SER A 560 -1.80 -5.82 -14.02
CA SER A 560 -2.64 -5.10 -14.98
C SER A 560 -2.24 -5.33 -16.42
#